data_AF-A0A1G6JWZ3-F1
#
_entry.id   AF-A0A1G6JWZ3-F1
#
_cell.length_a   1.000
_cell.length_b   1.000
_cell.length_c   1.000
_cell.angle_alpha   90.00
_cell.angle_beta   90.00
_cell.angle_gamma   90.00
#
_symmetry.space_group_name_H-M   'P 1'
#
loop_
_entity.id
_entity.type
_entity.pdbx_description
1 polymer ?
#
loop_
_entity_poly.entity_id
_entity_poly.type
_entity_poly.pdbx_seq_one_letter_code
_entity_poly.pdbx_strand_id
1 'polypeptide(L)'
;MNISKDVLEMEDELIYLRREFHKMPELGFKEFKTSEKIYQYLKDLGLEVKKVTKTGVVAVLKGEEEGKTVMLRADMDALPVTEDTGLSFASENEGLMHACAHDGHIAMLLTAAKILSEKKDQIKGNIKFVFQPNEEDAGAKYMVEDGVLKDPEVDAVFGIHLWSPIEAGKVGVSSGPFMGSHENFELKVKGQGGHSGNPHTAVDPFLPLANIIQSVQMIQTREIDILKPTLIMFGQINGGTAPNVIPGELEVKGSMRYLYEGGDDSEECPEKRFERIVSNICKAHRADYELEFFPSNSTLINNEKTTKIVEKAAEDVFGKENIVNYVCMAGEDFAEFTAEVPGTFYFIGAGNEEKNCTYPHHHPKFDIDEDVLKYGVEMHLKSVFNFLNK
;
A
#
# COMPACT_ATOMS: atom_id res chain seq x y z
N MET A 1 27.59 -4.24 -1.65
CA MET A 1 26.59 -3.32 -2.22
C MET A 1 27.28 -2.30 -3.11
N ASN A 2 26.69 -1.95 -4.23
CA ASN A 2 27.28 -1.10 -5.26
C ASN A 2 26.39 0.11 -5.52
N ILE A 3 26.90 1.31 -5.19
CA ILE A 3 26.20 2.58 -5.37
C ILE A 3 27.01 3.44 -6.34
N SER A 4 26.33 4.07 -7.29
CA SER A 4 26.97 4.96 -8.24
C SER A 4 27.51 6.22 -7.56
N LYS A 5 28.55 6.81 -8.14
CA LYS A 5 29.15 8.05 -7.64
C LYS A 5 28.13 9.18 -7.56
N ASP A 6 27.24 9.26 -8.55
CA ASP A 6 26.21 10.30 -8.64
C ASP A 6 25.23 10.21 -7.45
N VAL A 7 24.88 9.00 -7.00
CA VAL A 7 24.03 8.81 -5.82
C VAL A 7 24.77 9.17 -4.52
N LEU A 8 26.04 8.80 -4.39
CA LEU A 8 26.84 9.14 -3.21
C LEU A 8 27.04 10.66 -3.05
N GLU A 9 27.15 11.39 -4.16
CA GLU A 9 27.26 12.86 -4.16
C GLU A 9 25.96 13.56 -3.72
N MET A 10 24.83 12.84 -3.78
CA MET A 10 23.51 13.34 -3.43
C MET A 10 23.05 12.93 -2.01
N GLU A 11 23.87 12.19 -1.25
CA GLU A 11 23.48 11.59 0.03
C GLU A 11 23.05 12.65 1.08
N ASP A 12 23.78 13.77 1.16
CA ASP A 12 23.44 14.88 2.07
C ASP A 12 22.08 15.52 1.70
N GLU A 13 21.82 15.73 0.41
CA GLU A 13 20.55 16.29 -0.06
C GLU A 13 19.40 15.30 0.12
N LEU A 14 19.63 14.01 -0.10
CA LEU A 14 18.65 12.94 0.10
C LEU A 14 18.19 12.88 1.56
N ILE A 15 19.13 12.88 2.51
CA ILE A 15 18.82 12.88 3.95
C ILE A 15 18.13 14.19 4.34
N TYR A 16 18.60 15.32 3.81
CA TYR A 16 17.96 16.62 4.04
C TYR A 16 16.50 16.61 3.58
N LEU A 17 16.22 16.16 2.35
CA LEU A 17 14.87 16.07 1.80
C LEU A 17 13.97 15.20 2.68
N ARG A 18 14.40 13.98 3.04
CA ARG A 18 13.63 13.09 3.91
C ARG A 18 13.24 13.78 5.21
N ARG A 19 14.21 14.39 5.91
CA ARG A 19 13.97 15.06 7.18
C ARG A 19 13.09 16.30 7.05
N GLU A 20 13.14 17.01 5.92
CA GLU A 20 12.28 18.16 5.65
C GLU A 20 10.83 17.79 5.37
N PHE A 21 10.59 16.63 4.74
CA PHE A 21 9.24 16.08 4.61
C PHE A 21 8.76 15.48 5.94
N HIS A 22 9.64 14.81 6.69
CA HIS A 22 9.31 14.23 8.00
C HIS A 22 8.77 15.26 9.00
N LYS A 23 9.34 16.47 9.04
CA LYS A 23 8.86 17.57 9.90
C LYS A 23 7.47 18.09 9.53
N MET A 24 7.02 17.85 8.30
CA MET A 24 5.80 18.45 7.76
C MET A 24 4.83 17.38 7.24
N PRO A 25 4.41 16.41 8.09
CA PRO A 25 3.48 15.38 7.67
C PRO A 25 2.10 16.01 7.42
N GLU A 26 1.48 15.63 6.31
CA GLU A 26 0.13 16.05 5.94
C GLU A 26 -0.73 14.84 5.59
N LEU A 27 -1.99 14.87 5.98
CA LEU A 27 -2.92 13.76 5.70
C LEU A 27 -3.25 13.66 4.22
N GLY A 28 -3.66 12.46 3.81
CA GLY A 28 -4.23 12.15 2.51
C GLY A 28 -5.19 13.22 1.96
N PHE A 29 -4.96 13.64 0.71
CA PHE A 29 -5.66 14.73 0.01
C PHE A 29 -5.57 16.13 0.63
N LYS A 30 -4.72 16.31 1.64
CA LYS A 30 -4.45 17.59 2.32
C LYS A 30 -2.96 17.92 2.35
N GLU A 31 -2.16 17.23 1.55
CA GLU A 31 -0.71 17.35 1.38
C GLU A 31 -0.31 18.60 0.57
N PHE A 32 -0.92 19.75 0.87
CA PHE A 32 -0.77 20.97 0.07
C PHE A 32 0.66 21.51 0.08
N LYS A 33 1.32 21.49 1.24
CA LYS A 33 2.70 21.98 1.36
C LYS A 33 3.68 20.98 0.78
N THR A 34 3.48 19.69 1.03
CA THR A 34 4.30 18.60 0.45
C THR A 34 4.20 18.61 -1.07
N SER A 35 2.98 18.68 -1.62
CA SER A 35 2.72 18.83 -3.05
C SER A 35 3.41 20.05 -3.65
N GLU A 36 3.35 21.21 -2.99
CA GLU A 36 4.03 22.42 -3.47
C GLU A 36 5.56 22.29 -3.47
N LYS A 37 6.15 21.71 -2.42
CA LYS A 37 7.60 21.46 -2.36
C LYS A 37 8.06 20.52 -3.49
N ILE A 38 7.35 19.42 -3.70
CA ILE A 38 7.62 18.46 -4.78
C ILE A 38 7.48 19.14 -6.15
N TYR A 39 6.39 19.87 -6.36
CA TYR A 39 6.13 20.60 -7.61
C TYR A 39 7.28 21.56 -7.94
N GLN A 40 7.70 22.37 -6.97
CA GLN A 40 8.74 23.37 -7.17
C GLN A 40 10.10 22.71 -7.41
N TYR A 41 10.45 21.65 -6.66
CA TYR A 41 11.68 20.89 -6.87
C TYR A 41 11.79 20.36 -8.30
N LEU A 42 10.76 19.66 -8.78
CA LEU A 42 10.75 19.09 -10.14
C LEU A 42 10.75 20.16 -11.23
N LYS A 43 10.09 21.30 -10.97
CA LYS A 43 10.07 22.43 -11.90
C LYS A 43 11.45 23.09 -12.01
N ASP A 44 12.19 23.17 -10.91
CA ASP A 44 13.56 23.71 -10.91
C ASP A 44 14.56 22.81 -11.63
N LEU A 45 14.24 21.51 -11.78
CA LEU A 45 14.95 20.60 -12.70
C LEU A 45 14.62 20.83 -14.19
N GLY A 46 13.69 21.73 -14.49
CA GLY A 46 13.25 22.03 -15.87
C GLY A 46 12.22 21.04 -16.44
N LEU A 47 11.55 20.26 -15.58
CA LEU A 47 10.55 19.27 -16.01
C LEU A 47 9.18 19.90 -16.28
N GLU A 48 8.38 19.25 -17.13
CA GLU A 48 6.95 19.55 -17.25
C GLU A 48 6.22 18.94 -16.05
N VAL A 49 5.76 19.77 -15.12
CA VAL A 49 5.13 19.34 -13.87
C VAL A 49 3.66 19.75 -13.81
N LYS A 50 2.79 18.84 -13.38
CA LYS A 50 1.35 19.05 -13.19
C LYS A 50 0.94 18.60 -11.78
N LYS A 51 0.02 19.35 -11.19
CA LYS A 51 -0.74 18.87 -10.02
C LYS A 51 -2.02 18.20 -10.51
N VAL A 52 -2.32 17.04 -9.97
CA VAL A 52 -3.47 16.18 -10.34
C VAL A 52 -4.11 15.64 -9.07
N THR A 53 -5.34 15.12 -9.16
CA THR A 53 -5.96 14.36 -8.07
C THR A 53 -5.88 15.10 -6.71
N LYS A 54 -6.28 16.38 -6.73
CA LYS A 54 -6.08 17.38 -5.65
C LYS A 54 -4.62 17.76 -5.41
N THR A 55 -3.85 16.89 -4.76
CA THR A 55 -2.51 17.18 -4.23
C THR A 55 -1.40 16.37 -4.91
N GLY A 56 -1.75 15.35 -5.70
CA GLY A 56 -0.78 14.56 -6.46
C GLY A 56 0.06 15.40 -7.42
N VAL A 57 1.31 14.98 -7.64
CA VAL A 57 2.25 15.69 -8.52
C VAL A 57 2.83 14.73 -9.55
N VAL A 58 2.76 15.11 -10.81
CA VAL A 58 3.29 14.32 -11.93
C VAL A 58 4.29 15.16 -12.70
N ALA A 59 5.46 14.60 -12.99
CA ALA A 59 6.45 15.21 -13.88
C ALA A 59 6.87 14.23 -14.96
N VAL A 60 7.13 14.75 -16.16
CA VAL A 60 7.62 13.93 -17.29
C VAL A 60 8.99 14.42 -17.74
N LEU A 61 9.96 13.51 -17.71
CA LEU A 61 11.26 13.66 -18.35
C LEU A 61 11.24 12.93 -19.68
N LYS A 62 11.40 13.67 -20.78
CA LYS A 62 11.56 13.11 -22.13
C LYS A 62 13.05 12.93 -22.40
N GLY A 63 13.48 11.74 -22.81
CA GLY A 63 14.83 11.48 -23.27
C GLY A 63 15.13 12.13 -24.63
N GLU A 64 16.33 11.90 -25.15
CA GLU A 64 16.74 12.40 -26.48
C GLU A 64 16.36 11.44 -27.63
N GLU A 65 16.08 10.16 -27.33
CA GLU A 65 15.59 9.18 -28.30
C GLU A 65 14.12 8.82 -28.02
N GLU A 66 13.33 8.57 -29.07
CA GLU A 66 11.98 8.02 -28.92
C GLU A 66 12.03 6.60 -28.32
N GLY A 67 11.02 6.23 -27.54
CA GLY A 67 10.98 4.95 -26.87
C GLY A 67 9.80 4.81 -25.92
N LYS A 68 9.88 3.80 -25.06
CA LYS A 68 8.86 3.45 -24.06
C LYS A 68 8.77 4.50 -22.95
N THR A 69 7.68 4.48 -22.20
CA THR A 69 7.51 5.27 -20.98
C THR A 69 7.54 4.36 -19.76
N VAL A 70 8.42 4.66 -18.81
CA VAL A 70 8.40 4.04 -17.48
C VAL A 70 7.86 5.03 -16.46
N MET A 71 6.97 4.57 -15.58
CA MET A 71 6.50 5.33 -14.44
C MET A 71 7.23 4.90 -13.17
N LEU A 72 7.68 5.88 -12.38
CA LEU A 72 8.20 5.67 -11.03
C LEU A 72 7.24 6.34 -10.04
N ARG A 73 6.77 5.59 -9.03
CA ARG A 73 5.83 6.06 -8.03
C ARG A 73 6.48 6.21 -6.66
N ALA A 74 6.14 7.29 -5.97
CA ALA A 74 6.26 7.44 -4.52
C ALA A 74 4.92 7.95 -3.97
N ASP A 75 4.42 7.37 -2.89
CA ASP A 75 3.35 7.95 -2.06
C ASP A 75 3.88 9.14 -1.27
N MET A 76 2.98 9.94 -0.68
CA MET A 76 3.39 11.18 -0.01
C MET A 76 2.61 11.57 1.26
N ASP A 77 1.51 10.90 1.55
CA ASP A 77 0.68 11.21 2.73
C ASP A 77 1.29 10.68 4.03
N ALA A 78 0.82 11.24 5.13
CA ALA A 78 1.18 10.84 6.49
C ALA A 78 -0.04 10.34 7.25
N LEU A 79 0.19 9.87 8.48
CA LEU A 79 -0.83 9.25 9.33
C LEU A 79 -1.25 10.14 10.51
N PRO A 80 -2.48 9.97 11.04
CA PRO A 80 -2.94 10.61 12.29
C PRO A 80 -2.34 9.93 13.53
N VAL A 81 -1.02 9.94 13.63
CA VAL A 81 -0.23 9.38 14.72
C VAL A 81 0.56 10.50 15.39
N THR A 82 0.45 10.63 16.71
CA THR A 82 1.31 11.55 17.47
C THR A 82 2.71 10.93 17.59
N GLU A 83 3.71 11.61 17.03
CA GLU A 83 5.10 11.16 17.07
C GLU A 83 5.70 11.18 18.49
N ASP A 84 6.42 10.11 18.86
CA ASP A 84 7.14 9.91 20.13
C ASP A 84 8.55 9.33 19.89
N THR A 85 9.19 9.74 18.79
CA THR A 85 10.53 9.26 18.40
C THR A 85 11.65 9.97 19.17
N GLY A 86 11.44 11.23 19.55
CA GLY A 86 12.47 12.10 20.13
C GLY A 86 13.52 12.59 19.13
N LEU A 87 13.29 12.43 17.83
CA LEU A 87 14.20 12.87 16.78
C LEU A 87 14.30 14.39 16.72
N SER A 88 15.48 14.90 16.36
CA SER A 88 15.71 16.35 16.18
C SER A 88 14.93 16.97 15.01
N PHE A 89 14.35 16.13 14.16
CA PHE A 89 13.54 16.48 12.99
C PHE A 89 12.14 15.87 13.07
N ALA A 90 11.66 15.56 14.28
CA ALA A 90 10.30 15.11 14.52
C ALA A 90 9.28 16.10 13.94
N SER A 91 8.08 15.59 13.67
CA SER A 91 6.92 16.32 13.15
C SER A 91 6.68 17.62 13.91
N GLU A 92 6.54 18.71 13.14
CA GLU A 92 6.11 20.02 13.61
C GLU A 92 4.57 20.16 13.57
N ASN A 93 3.86 19.20 12.97
CA ASN A 93 2.41 19.16 12.89
C ASN A 93 1.85 18.22 13.96
N GLU A 94 1.39 18.78 15.08
CA GLU A 94 0.89 18.01 16.22
C GLU A 94 -0.18 16.97 15.82
N GLY A 95 0.01 15.73 16.27
CA GLY A 95 -0.91 14.61 16.01
C GLY A 95 -0.74 13.93 14.65
N LEU A 96 0.22 14.37 13.82
CA LEU A 96 0.54 13.79 12.52
C LEU A 96 1.99 13.30 12.48
N MET A 97 2.26 12.22 11.77
CA MET A 97 3.59 11.61 11.63
C MET A 97 3.71 10.83 10.31
N HIS A 98 4.87 10.89 9.66
CA HIS A 98 5.23 9.94 8.61
C HIS A 98 5.61 8.57 9.22
N ALA A 99 4.61 7.86 9.74
CA ALA A 99 4.77 6.57 10.39
C ALA A 99 4.79 5.36 9.42
N CYS A 100 4.81 5.62 8.10
CA CYS A 100 4.93 4.61 7.03
C CYS A 100 6.10 4.89 6.05
N ALA A 101 7.00 5.83 6.42
CA ALA A 101 8.20 6.20 5.64
C ALA A 101 7.96 6.85 4.26
N HIS A 102 6.76 7.38 3.97
CA HIS A 102 6.46 8.06 2.71
C HIS A 102 7.36 9.29 2.49
N ASP A 103 7.83 9.95 3.55
CA ASP A 103 8.88 10.98 3.50
C ASP A 103 10.19 10.49 2.87
N GLY A 104 10.58 9.24 3.18
CA GLY A 104 11.71 8.57 2.56
C GLY A 104 11.45 8.23 1.09
N HIS A 105 10.24 7.78 0.76
CA HIS A 105 9.86 7.46 -0.63
C HIS A 105 9.92 8.72 -1.52
N ILE A 106 9.36 9.84 -1.06
CA ILE A 106 9.45 11.14 -1.72
C ILE A 106 10.92 11.52 -1.95
N ALA A 107 11.74 11.48 -0.90
CA ALA A 107 13.13 11.90 -0.96
C ALA A 107 13.95 11.06 -1.97
N MET A 108 13.76 9.75 -1.96
CA MET A 108 14.42 8.84 -2.92
C MET A 108 14.02 9.15 -4.36
N LEU A 109 12.73 9.36 -4.62
CA LEU A 109 12.24 9.62 -5.97
C LEU A 109 12.64 11.00 -6.50
N LEU A 110 12.60 12.05 -5.67
CA LEU A 110 13.10 13.38 -6.05
C LEU A 110 14.59 13.35 -6.40
N THR A 111 15.39 12.66 -5.58
CA THR A 111 16.83 12.51 -5.82
C THR A 111 17.09 11.74 -7.12
N ALA A 112 16.34 10.65 -7.37
CA ALA A 112 16.42 9.92 -8.63
C ALA A 112 16.02 10.80 -9.82
N ALA A 113 14.95 11.61 -9.69
CA ALA A 113 14.50 12.52 -10.74
C ALA A 113 15.58 13.55 -11.11
N LYS A 114 16.30 14.10 -10.12
CA LYS A 114 17.42 15.01 -10.35
C LYS A 114 18.55 14.34 -11.14
N ILE A 115 19.03 13.18 -10.68
CA ILE A 115 20.12 12.45 -11.36
C ILE A 115 19.70 12.04 -12.77
N LEU A 116 18.47 11.58 -12.97
CA LEU A 116 17.97 11.18 -14.29
C LEU A 116 17.82 12.37 -15.24
N SER A 117 17.42 13.55 -14.73
CA SER A 117 17.32 14.78 -15.53
C SER A 117 18.69 15.23 -16.05
N GLU A 118 19.76 15.04 -15.27
CA GLU A 118 21.14 15.31 -15.70
C GLU A 118 21.68 14.29 -16.72
N LYS A 119 21.03 13.12 -16.84
CA LYS A 119 21.37 12.04 -17.77
C LYS A 119 20.35 11.89 -18.91
N LYS A 120 19.65 12.97 -19.24
CA LYS A 120 18.63 13.01 -20.30
C LYS A 120 19.12 12.45 -21.64
N ASP A 121 20.39 12.66 -21.96
CA ASP A 121 21.08 12.16 -23.16
C ASP A 121 21.24 10.64 -23.22
N GLN A 122 21.07 9.95 -22.09
CA GLN A 122 21.20 8.49 -21.96
C GLN A 122 19.84 7.78 -21.89
N ILE A 123 18.75 8.52 -21.98
CA ILE A 123 17.38 8.01 -21.84
C ILE A 123 16.75 7.82 -23.23
N LYS A 124 16.30 6.60 -23.50
CA LYS A 124 15.52 6.23 -24.70
C LYS A 124 14.04 6.09 -24.35
N GLY A 125 13.24 7.10 -24.66
CA GLY A 125 11.83 7.19 -24.29
C GLY A 125 11.57 8.22 -23.20
N ASN A 126 10.67 7.90 -22.27
CA ASN A 126 10.19 8.84 -21.26
C ASN A 126 10.22 8.23 -19.86
N ILE A 127 10.36 9.08 -18.85
CA ILE A 127 10.21 8.74 -17.44
C ILE A 127 9.11 9.63 -16.86
N LYS A 128 8.07 9.01 -16.29
CA LYS A 128 6.98 9.69 -15.59
C LYS A 128 7.17 9.53 -14.08
N PHE A 129 7.51 10.60 -13.39
CA PHE A 129 7.61 10.64 -11.94
C PHE A 129 6.24 10.96 -11.38
N VAL A 130 5.72 10.11 -10.49
CA VAL A 130 4.40 10.24 -9.89
C VAL A 130 4.53 10.24 -8.39
N PHE A 131 4.11 11.35 -7.78
CA PHE A 131 4.00 11.54 -6.35
C PHE A 131 2.52 11.48 -5.99
N GLN A 132 2.12 10.34 -5.42
CA GLN A 132 0.74 9.97 -5.21
C GLN A 132 0.24 10.45 -3.83
N PRO A 133 -0.93 11.11 -3.74
CA PRO A 133 -1.60 11.40 -2.47
C PRO A 133 -2.34 10.20 -1.90
N ASN A 134 -2.63 10.24 -0.60
CA ASN A 134 -3.67 9.42 0.04
C ASN A 134 -3.53 7.90 -0.17
N GLU A 135 -2.31 7.34 -0.12
CA GLU A 135 -2.07 5.90 -0.20
C GLU A 135 -2.75 5.17 0.96
N GLU A 136 -2.73 5.75 2.17
CA GLU A 136 -3.23 5.13 3.41
C GLU A 136 -4.75 4.87 3.43
N ASP A 137 -5.44 5.17 2.31
CA ASP A 137 -6.85 4.89 2.09
C ASP A 137 -7.10 4.34 0.67
N ALA A 138 -6.96 5.16 -0.38
CA ALA A 138 -7.21 4.75 -1.79
C ALA A 138 -6.93 5.87 -2.82
N GLY A 139 -5.71 6.42 -2.87
CA GLY A 139 -5.35 7.53 -3.75
C GLY A 139 -5.06 7.12 -5.19
N ALA A 140 -4.46 5.96 -5.41
CA ALA A 140 -4.00 5.48 -6.71
C ALA A 140 -5.14 5.35 -7.72
N LYS A 141 -6.29 4.82 -7.29
CA LYS A 141 -7.50 4.68 -8.11
C LYS A 141 -7.91 6.01 -8.75
N TYR A 142 -7.95 7.09 -7.98
CA TYR A 142 -8.32 8.40 -8.49
C TYR A 142 -7.28 8.95 -9.47
N MET A 143 -5.99 8.64 -9.29
CA MET A 143 -4.95 9.03 -10.25
C MET A 143 -5.10 8.27 -11.58
N VAL A 144 -5.43 6.98 -11.52
CA VAL A 144 -5.72 6.16 -12.71
C VAL A 144 -6.94 6.72 -13.45
N GLU A 145 -8.03 7.04 -12.74
CA GLU A 145 -9.22 7.67 -13.30
C GLU A 145 -8.94 9.05 -13.92
N ASP A 146 -8.06 9.86 -13.30
CA ASP A 146 -7.57 11.14 -13.83
C ASP A 146 -6.61 10.98 -15.04
N GLY A 147 -6.31 9.74 -15.43
CA GLY A 147 -5.52 9.44 -16.62
C GLY A 147 -4.01 9.50 -16.43
N VAL A 148 -3.49 9.31 -15.20
CA VAL A 148 -2.03 9.36 -14.94
C VAL A 148 -1.22 8.37 -15.77
N LEU A 149 -1.82 7.26 -16.19
CA LEU A 149 -1.19 6.24 -17.05
C LEU A 149 -1.19 6.63 -18.54
N LYS A 150 -1.80 7.75 -18.90
CA LYS A 150 -1.91 8.28 -20.27
C LYS A 150 -1.11 9.59 -20.42
N ASP A 151 -0.89 10.01 -21.66
CA ASP A 151 -0.21 11.25 -22.05
C ASP A 151 1.09 11.60 -21.28
N PRO A 152 2.20 10.86 -21.51
CA PRO A 152 2.34 9.73 -22.44
C PRO A 152 1.81 8.40 -21.86
N GLU A 153 1.44 7.47 -22.73
CA GLU A 153 1.06 6.11 -22.33
C GLU A 153 2.23 5.41 -21.61
N VAL A 154 1.94 4.83 -20.43
CA VAL A 154 2.90 4.15 -19.57
C VAL A 154 3.01 2.68 -19.96
N ASP A 155 4.24 2.21 -20.23
CA ASP A 155 4.53 0.81 -20.60
C ASP A 155 4.85 -0.07 -19.38
N ALA A 156 5.38 0.52 -18.30
CA ALA A 156 5.62 -0.16 -17.04
C ALA A 156 5.65 0.79 -15.85
N VAL A 157 5.32 0.28 -14.66
CA VAL A 157 5.34 1.04 -13.40
C VAL A 157 6.21 0.36 -12.34
N PHE A 158 7.02 1.14 -11.62
CA PHE A 158 7.82 0.66 -10.49
C PHE A 158 7.56 1.48 -9.23
N GLY A 159 7.43 0.81 -8.09
CA GLY A 159 7.28 1.41 -6.77
C GLY A 159 8.19 0.75 -5.74
N ILE A 160 8.62 1.53 -4.75
CA ILE A 160 9.50 1.09 -3.67
C ILE A 160 8.82 1.42 -2.35
N HIS A 161 8.86 0.50 -1.40
CA HIS A 161 8.49 0.80 -0.03
C HIS A 161 9.65 0.45 0.92
N LEU A 162 9.99 1.39 1.80
CA LEU A 162 10.93 1.17 2.90
C LEU A 162 10.24 0.33 3.97
N TRP A 163 10.84 -0.80 4.34
CA TRP A 163 10.15 -1.82 5.13
C TRP A 163 10.92 -2.17 6.38
N SER A 164 10.46 -1.68 7.55
CA SER A 164 11.10 -1.95 8.84
C SER A 164 11.14 -3.44 9.24
N PRO A 165 10.19 -4.31 8.81
CA PRO A 165 10.30 -5.75 9.07
C PRO A 165 11.44 -6.47 8.33
N ILE A 166 12.02 -5.86 7.29
CA ILE A 166 13.19 -6.42 6.59
C ILE A 166 14.43 -5.66 7.06
N GLU A 167 15.46 -6.42 7.44
CA GLU A 167 16.75 -5.89 7.86
C GLU A 167 17.41 -5.01 6.78
N ALA A 168 18.01 -3.90 7.19
CA ALA A 168 18.77 -3.00 6.35
C ALA A 168 19.79 -3.75 5.49
N GLY A 169 19.87 -3.38 4.21
CA GLY A 169 20.76 -4.02 3.25
C GLY A 169 20.18 -5.26 2.54
N LYS A 170 18.91 -5.60 2.79
CA LYS A 170 18.17 -6.62 2.02
C LYS A 170 17.08 -5.98 1.18
N VAL A 171 16.66 -6.70 0.14
CA VAL A 171 15.56 -6.30 -0.75
C VAL A 171 14.56 -7.43 -0.90
N GLY A 172 13.30 -7.15 -0.60
CA GLY A 172 12.19 -8.09 -0.70
C GLY A 172 11.47 -7.93 -2.04
N VAL A 173 11.57 -8.92 -2.92
CA VAL A 173 10.94 -8.88 -4.24
C VAL A 173 10.47 -10.28 -4.65
N SER A 174 9.29 -10.38 -5.24
CA SER A 174 8.74 -11.62 -5.79
C SER A 174 7.77 -11.29 -6.93
N SER A 175 7.60 -12.22 -7.87
CA SER A 175 6.59 -12.13 -8.93
C SER A 175 5.28 -12.79 -8.49
N GLY A 176 4.17 -12.39 -9.10
CA GLY A 176 2.84 -12.84 -8.72
C GLY A 176 2.28 -12.05 -7.53
N PRO A 177 1.31 -12.61 -6.78
CA PRO A 177 0.72 -11.97 -5.60
C PRO A 177 1.79 -11.59 -4.57
N PHE A 178 1.93 -10.30 -4.30
CA PHE A 178 2.99 -9.74 -3.47
C PHE A 178 2.47 -9.13 -2.17
N MET A 179 1.36 -8.37 -2.25
CA MET A 179 0.66 -7.81 -1.10
C MET A 179 -0.84 -8.17 -1.17
N GLY A 180 -1.44 -8.40 -0.01
CA GLY A 180 -2.80 -8.92 0.10
C GLY A 180 -3.85 -7.88 -0.29
N SER A 181 -5.00 -8.33 -0.76
CA SER A 181 -6.18 -7.47 -0.85
C SER A 181 -6.64 -7.03 0.54
N HIS A 182 -7.45 -5.98 0.57
CA HIS A 182 -8.17 -5.55 1.76
C HIS A 182 -9.61 -5.20 1.39
N GLU A 183 -10.54 -5.95 1.98
CA GLU A 183 -11.98 -5.65 1.97
C GLU A 183 -12.47 -5.52 3.40
N ASN A 184 -13.26 -4.49 3.69
CA ASN A 184 -14.01 -4.42 4.94
C ASN A 184 -15.44 -4.91 4.71
N PHE A 185 -16.08 -5.46 5.74
CA PHE A 185 -17.50 -5.81 5.66
C PHE A 185 -18.26 -5.30 6.87
N GLU A 186 -19.51 -4.92 6.64
CA GLU A 186 -20.50 -4.62 7.66
C GLU A 186 -21.66 -5.61 7.55
N LEU A 187 -21.89 -6.36 8.63
CA LEU A 187 -22.95 -7.36 8.75
C LEU A 187 -23.91 -6.95 9.85
N LYS A 188 -25.19 -6.84 9.50
CA LYS A 188 -26.28 -6.65 10.43
C LYS A 188 -27.12 -7.92 10.50
N VAL A 189 -27.13 -8.60 11.65
CA VAL A 189 -27.96 -9.79 11.88
C VAL A 189 -29.26 -9.34 12.53
N LYS A 190 -30.38 -9.56 11.85
CA LYS A 190 -31.72 -9.09 12.25
C LYS A 190 -32.56 -10.23 12.81
N GLY A 191 -32.95 -10.09 14.07
CA GLY A 191 -33.87 -10.99 14.75
C GLY A 191 -35.21 -10.30 15.04
N GLN A 192 -35.78 -10.63 16.18
CA GLN A 192 -36.99 -10.04 16.72
C GLN A 192 -36.83 -9.94 18.24
N GLY A 193 -36.83 -8.71 18.75
CA GLY A 193 -36.60 -8.46 20.16
C GLY A 193 -37.71 -9.02 21.04
N GLY A 194 -37.40 -9.27 22.31
CA GLY A 194 -38.35 -9.85 23.25
C GLY A 194 -37.82 -9.95 24.69
N HIS A 195 -38.67 -10.46 25.58
CA HIS A 195 -38.31 -10.68 26.97
C HIS A 195 -37.55 -12.01 27.11
N SER A 196 -36.37 -12.02 27.75
CA SER A 196 -35.54 -13.23 27.84
C SER A 196 -36.22 -14.41 28.58
N GLY A 197 -37.19 -14.10 29.45
CA GLY A 197 -38.04 -15.10 30.11
C GLY A 197 -39.10 -15.78 29.22
N ASN A 198 -39.36 -15.27 28.01
CA ASN A 198 -40.28 -15.85 27.02
C ASN A 198 -39.58 -15.98 25.66
N PRO A 199 -38.48 -16.72 25.54
CA PRO A 199 -37.63 -16.69 24.35
C PRO A 199 -38.33 -17.24 23.09
N HIS A 200 -39.36 -18.07 23.24
CA HIS A 200 -40.13 -18.64 22.14
C HIS A 200 -40.98 -17.62 21.35
N THR A 201 -41.15 -16.39 21.87
CA THR A 201 -41.86 -15.30 21.18
C THR A 201 -40.91 -14.33 20.46
N ALA A 202 -39.61 -14.65 20.43
CA ALA A 202 -38.56 -13.81 19.87
C ALA A 202 -37.73 -14.59 18.84
N VAL A 203 -36.88 -13.88 18.11
CA VAL A 203 -35.82 -14.45 17.28
C VAL A 203 -34.52 -13.85 17.78
N ASP A 204 -33.72 -14.66 18.49
CA ASP A 204 -32.47 -14.21 19.10
C ASP A 204 -31.35 -14.10 18.03
N PRO A 205 -30.83 -12.89 17.75
CA PRO A 205 -29.77 -12.71 16.75
C PRO A 205 -28.39 -13.19 17.23
N PHE A 206 -28.18 -13.45 18.53
CA PHE A 206 -26.87 -13.91 19.04
C PHE A 206 -26.51 -15.32 18.53
N LEU A 207 -27.49 -16.23 18.47
CA LEU A 207 -27.26 -17.61 18.02
C LEU A 207 -26.84 -17.71 16.55
N PRO A 208 -27.55 -17.10 15.57
CA PRO A 208 -27.07 -17.09 14.20
C PRO A 208 -25.72 -16.38 14.07
N LEU A 209 -25.47 -15.27 14.77
CA LEU A 209 -24.17 -14.60 14.72
C LEU A 209 -23.03 -15.51 15.22
N ALA A 210 -23.20 -16.17 16.37
CA ALA A 210 -22.20 -17.09 16.90
C ALA A 210 -21.92 -18.26 15.93
N ASN A 211 -22.95 -18.75 15.25
CA ASN A 211 -22.80 -19.77 14.21
C ASN A 211 -22.10 -19.24 12.96
N ILE A 212 -22.40 -18.01 12.53
CA ILE A 212 -21.74 -17.34 11.40
C ILE A 212 -20.25 -17.23 11.68
N ILE A 213 -19.87 -16.63 12.81
CA ILE A 213 -18.46 -16.39 13.17
C ILE A 213 -17.65 -17.69 13.12
N GLN A 214 -18.21 -18.79 13.62
CA GLN A 214 -17.56 -20.10 13.58
C GLN A 214 -17.54 -20.71 12.18
N SER A 215 -18.66 -20.65 11.46
CA SER A 215 -18.83 -21.37 10.19
C SER A 215 -18.02 -20.73 9.06
N VAL A 216 -17.93 -19.40 8.99
CA VAL A 216 -17.19 -18.72 7.91
C VAL A 216 -15.69 -19.06 7.90
N GLN A 217 -15.14 -19.52 9.03
CA GLN A 217 -13.74 -20.01 9.09
C GLN A 217 -13.52 -21.24 8.21
N MET A 218 -14.60 -21.96 7.82
CA MET A 218 -14.50 -23.07 6.87
C MET A 218 -14.07 -22.61 5.47
N ILE A 219 -14.32 -21.35 5.10
CA ILE A 219 -13.91 -20.80 3.80
C ILE A 219 -12.39 -20.93 3.66
N GLN A 220 -11.65 -20.48 4.68
CA GLN A 220 -10.18 -20.51 4.71
C GLN A 220 -9.59 -21.92 4.83
N THR A 221 -10.35 -22.89 5.36
CA THR A 221 -9.81 -24.22 5.69
C THR A 221 -10.32 -25.34 4.81
N ARG A 222 -11.45 -25.18 4.12
CA ARG A 222 -12.14 -26.24 3.38
C ARG A 222 -12.56 -25.87 1.97
N GLU A 223 -12.74 -24.60 1.67
CA GLU A 223 -13.24 -24.18 0.35
C GLU A 223 -12.17 -23.53 -0.52
N ILE A 224 -11.28 -22.74 0.06
CA ILE A 224 -10.15 -22.14 -0.66
C ILE A 224 -8.93 -23.07 -0.54
N ASP A 225 -8.12 -23.15 -1.61
CA ASP A 225 -6.84 -23.84 -1.57
C ASP A 225 -6.00 -23.34 -0.38
N ILE A 226 -5.49 -24.27 0.44
CA ILE A 226 -4.69 -23.96 1.63
C ILE A 226 -3.37 -23.24 1.28
N LEU A 227 -2.92 -23.34 0.03
CA LEU A 227 -1.75 -22.62 -0.49
C LEU A 227 -2.10 -21.20 -0.99
N LYS A 228 -3.36 -20.80 -0.95
CA LYS A 228 -3.86 -19.45 -1.25
C LYS A 228 -4.28 -18.76 0.05
N PRO A 229 -3.38 -17.99 0.70
CA PRO A 229 -3.68 -17.35 1.98
C PRO A 229 -4.95 -16.49 1.88
N THR A 230 -5.89 -16.74 2.79
CA THR A 230 -7.12 -15.98 2.96
C THR A 230 -7.33 -15.77 4.45
N LEU A 231 -7.75 -14.59 4.87
CA LEU A 231 -8.04 -14.22 6.25
C LEU A 231 -9.41 -13.58 6.33
N ILE A 232 -10.21 -13.99 7.31
CA ILE A 232 -11.51 -13.39 7.64
C ILE A 232 -11.50 -13.06 9.13
N MET A 233 -11.54 -11.77 9.46
CA MET A 233 -11.42 -11.26 10.81
C MET A 233 -12.66 -10.48 11.22
N PHE A 234 -13.20 -10.77 12.40
CA PHE A 234 -14.26 -9.97 13.03
C PHE A 234 -13.61 -8.99 14.01
N GLY A 235 -13.75 -7.69 13.75
CA GLY A 235 -13.11 -6.64 14.54
C GLY A 235 -14.04 -5.98 15.57
N GLN A 236 -15.36 -6.00 15.32
CA GLN A 236 -16.34 -5.32 16.16
C GLN A 236 -17.67 -6.07 16.19
N ILE A 237 -18.29 -6.13 17.37
CA ILE A 237 -19.66 -6.61 17.57
C ILE A 237 -20.37 -5.64 18.52
N ASN A 238 -21.53 -5.11 18.11
CA ASN A 238 -22.37 -4.21 18.89
C ASN A 238 -23.81 -4.73 18.94
N GLY A 239 -24.45 -4.63 20.11
CA GLY A 239 -25.89 -4.86 20.25
C GLY A 239 -26.30 -5.41 21.63
N GLY A 240 -27.60 -5.38 21.90
CA GLY A 240 -28.14 -5.61 23.24
C GLY A 240 -28.17 -4.33 24.10
N THR A 241 -29.15 -4.25 25.01
CA THR A 241 -29.35 -3.07 25.87
C THR A 241 -29.48 -3.41 27.35
N ALA A 242 -29.95 -4.62 27.68
CA ALA A 242 -30.16 -5.08 29.05
C ALA A 242 -30.04 -6.61 29.12
N PRO A 243 -29.62 -7.19 30.26
CA PRO A 243 -29.39 -8.64 30.40
C PRO A 243 -30.65 -9.50 30.28
N ASN A 244 -31.84 -8.91 30.42
CA ASN A 244 -33.13 -9.61 30.33
C ASN A 244 -33.91 -9.29 29.04
N VAL A 245 -33.26 -8.68 28.05
CA VAL A 245 -33.85 -8.29 26.77
C VAL A 245 -33.11 -8.98 25.62
N ILE A 246 -33.86 -9.71 24.80
CA ILE A 246 -33.37 -10.22 23.52
C ILE A 246 -33.38 -9.04 22.54
N PRO A 247 -32.25 -8.66 21.91
CA PRO A 247 -32.21 -7.55 20.97
C PRO A 247 -32.90 -7.88 19.65
N GLY A 248 -33.34 -6.84 18.94
CA GLY A 248 -33.88 -6.98 17.59
C GLY A 248 -32.81 -7.18 16.52
N GLU A 249 -31.56 -6.79 16.79
CA GLU A 249 -30.46 -6.85 15.83
C GLU A 249 -29.10 -6.78 16.52
N LEU A 250 -28.06 -7.22 15.79
CA LEU A 250 -26.65 -7.06 16.14
C LEU A 250 -25.90 -6.52 14.92
N GLU A 251 -24.96 -5.61 15.15
CA GLU A 251 -24.10 -5.02 14.13
C GLU A 251 -22.67 -5.50 14.30
N VAL A 252 -22.05 -5.88 13.19
CA VAL A 252 -20.75 -6.53 13.16
C VAL A 252 -19.91 -5.90 12.06
N LYS A 253 -18.66 -5.58 12.38
CA LYS A 253 -17.68 -5.11 11.40
C LYS A 253 -16.47 -6.02 11.39
N GLY A 254 -15.93 -6.26 10.22
CA GLY A 254 -14.76 -7.08 10.04
C GLY A 254 -14.04 -6.78 8.74
N SER A 255 -13.03 -7.59 8.46
CA SER A 255 -12.24 -7.48 7.24
C SER A 255 -11.93 -8.85 6.64
N MET A 256 -11.70 -8.84 5.35
CA MET A 256 -11.28 -9.96 4.55
C MET A 256 -10.01 -9.58 3.79
N ARG A 257 -9.06 -10.50 3.74
CA ARG A 257 -7.81 -10.31 3.00
C ARG A 257 -7.44 -11.59 2.30
N TYR A 258 -6.90 -11.50 1.10
CA TYR A 258 -6.38 -12.65 0.38
C TYR A 258 -5.16 -12.30 -0.47
N LEU A 259 -4.28 -13.29 -0.69
CA LEU A 259 -3.03 -13.12 -1.44
C LEU A 259 -3.03 -13.99 -2.69
N TYR A 260 -3.90 -13.64 -3.64
CA TYR A 260 -4.01 -14.24 -4.98
C TYR A 260 -4.85 -13.34 -5.87
N GLU A 261 -4.87 -13.62 -7.17
CA GLU A 261 -5.77 -12.97 -8.12
C GLU A 261 -7.23 -13.31 -7.79
N GLY A 262 -7.88 -12.40 -7.05
CA GLY A 262 -9.26 -12.50 -6.59
C GLY A 262 -10.21 -11.61 -7.38
N GLY A 263 -11.21 -11.07 -6.71
CA GLY A 263 -12.27 -10.25 -7.30
C GLY A 263 -13.57 -11.00 -7.59
N ASP A 264 -14.59 -10.25 -8.02
CA ASP A 264 -15.97 -10.74 -8.19
C ASP A 264 -16.08 -11.95 -9.12
N ASP A 265 -15.26 -11.99 -10.17
CA ASP A 265 -15.28 -13.07 -11.17
C ASP A 265 -14.37 -14.26 -10.81
N SER A 266 -13.67 -14.21 -9.68
CA SER A 266 -12.80 -15.29 -9.21
C SER A 266 -13.61 -16.51 -8.77
N GLU A 267 -13.18 -17.71 -9.17
CA GLU A 267 -13.74 -18.98 -8.65
C GLU A 267 -13.60 -19.09 -7.12
N GLU A 268 -12.61 -18.40 -6.55
CA GLU A 268 -12.33 -18.38 -5.12
C GLU A 268 -13.12 -17.32 -4.35
N CYS A 269 -13.87 -16.45 -5.04
CA CYS A 269 -14.53 -15.24 -4.51
C CYS A 269 -15.00 -15.40 -3.04
N PRO A 270 -14.18 -14.92 -2.08
CA PRO A 270 -14.43 -15.14 -0.67
C PRO A 270 -15.74 -14.50 -0.17
N GLU A 271 -16.10 -13.34 -0.73
CA GLU A 271 -17.33 -12.61 -0.40
C GLU A 271 -18.59 -13.42 -0.72
N LYS A 272 -18.68 -14.00 -1.93
CA LYS A 272 -19.81 -14.86 -2.33
C LYS A 272 -19.95 -16.08 -1.41
N ARG A 273 -18.82 -16.67 -1.00
CA ARG A 273 -18.81 -17.82 -0.08
C ARG A 273 -19.24 -17.41 1.34
N PHE A 274 -18.80 -16.24 1.79
CA PHE A 274 -19.18 -15.64 3.06
C PHE A 274 -20.67 -15.36 3.11
N GLU A 275 -21.22 -14.64 2.12
CA GLU A 275 -22.64 -14.32 2.06
C GLU A 275 -23.50 -15.59 2.02
N ARG A 276 -23.11 -16.60 1.22
CA ARG A 276 -23.83 -17.89 1.18
C ARG A 276 -23.92 -18.53 2.57
N ILE A 277 -22.87 -18.47 3.39
CA ILE A 277 -22.88 -19.03 4.76
C ILE A 277 -23.77 -18.18 5.66
N VAL A 278 -23.62 -16.84 5.64
CA VAL A 278 -24.45 -15.90 6.41
C VAL A 278 -25.93 -16.13 6.13
N SER A 279 -26.31 -16.12 4.84
CA SER A 279 -27.68 -16.27 4.37
C SER A 279 -28.32 -17.57 4.86
N ASN A 280 -27.61 -18.70 4.72
CA ASN A 280 -28.14 -20.00 5.12
C ASN A 280 -28.26 -20.16 6.64
N ILE A 281 -27.33 -19.58 7.41
CA ILE A 281 -27.40 -19.62 8.88
C ILE A 281 -28.54 -18.74 9.39
N CYS A 282 -28.68 -17.51 8.89
CA CYS A 282 -29.78 -16.64 9.27
C CYS A 282 -31.14 -17.30 8.99
N LYS A 283 -31.30 -17.87 7.78
CA LYS A 283 -32.50 -18.61 7.39
C LYS A 283 -32.82 -19.77 8.34
N ALA A 284 -31.81 -20.56 8.74
CA ALA A 284 -32.00 -21.68 9.66
C ALA A 284 -32.48 -21.24 11.05
N HIS A 285 -32.12 -20.02 11.47
CA HIS A 285 -32.52 -19.42 12.75
C HIS A 285 -33.78 -18.54 12.66
N ARG A 286 -34.42 -18.44 11.49
CA ARG A 286 -35.55 -17.52 11.21
C ARG A 286 -35.17 -16.04 11.39
N ALA A 287 -33.89 -15.73 11.23
CA ALA A 287 -33.34 -14.38 11.23
C ALA A 287 -33.16 -13.89 9.79
N ASP A 288 -32.95 -12.59 9.65
CA ASP A 288 -32.61 -11.91 8.39
C ASP A 288 -31.23 -11.24 8.51
N TYR A 289 -30.70 -10.71 7.42
CA TYR A 289 -29.42 -9.99 7.43
C TYR A 289 -29.35 -8.84 6.43
N GLU A 290 -28.49 -7.87 6.71
CA GLU A 290 -27.92 -6.96 5.72
C GLU A 290 -26.40 -7.15 5.73
N LEU A 291 -25.80 -7.23 4.55
CA LEU A 291 -24.36 -7.40 4.39
C LEU A 291 -23.88 -6.47 3.29
N GLU A 292 -22.88 -5.66 3.61
CA GLU A 292 -22.22 -4.77 2.66
C GLU A 292 -20.71 -5.00 2.73
N PHE A 293 -20.07 -5.09 1.56
CA PHE A 293 -18.62 -5.14 1.41
C PHE A 293 -18.11 -3.79 0.90
N PHE A 294 -16.98 -3.37 1.44
CA PHE A 294 -16.32 -2.11 1.12
C PHE A 294 -14.91 -2.45 0.62
N PRO A 295 -14.68 -2.46 -0.70
CA PRO A 295 -13.35 -2.69 -1.23
C PRO A 295 -12.44 -1.52 -0.85
N SER A 296 -11.25 -1.83 -0.36
CA SER A 296 -10.19 -0.86 -0.11
C SER A 296 -9.16 -0.99 -1.22
N ASN A 297 -8.37 -2.08 -1.21
CA ASN A 297 -7.30 -2.30 -2.17
C ASN A 297 -7.38 -3.70 -2.79
N SER A 298 -7.18 -3.76 -4.10
CA SER A 298 -6.98 -5.02 -4.84
C SER A 298 -5.70 -5.74 -4.40
N THR A 299 -5.56 -7.03 -4.70
CA THR A 299 -4.29 -7.74 -4.48
C THR A 299 -3.20 -7.12 -5.36
N LEU A 300 -2.07 -6.73 -4.77
CA LEU A 300 -0.92 -6.25 -5.53
C LEU A 300 -0.24 -7.44 -6.20
N ILE A 301 -0.34 -7.52 -7.52
CA ILE A 301 0.29 -8.57 -8.33
C ILE A 301 1.47 -7.98 -9.11
N ASN A 302 2.66 -8.48 -8.84
CA ASN A 302 3.88 -8.12 -9.55
C ASN A 302 4.00 -8.90 -10.87
N ASN A 303 4.19 -8.21 -11.98
CA ASN A 303 4.37 -8.83 -13.30
C ASN A 303 5.74 -9.51 -13.43
N GLU A 304 5.77 -10.77 -13.90
CA GLU A 304 7.00 -11.55 -14.01
C GLU A 304 8.12 -10.87 -14.82
N LYS A 305 7.78 -10.16 -15.91
CA LYS A 305 8.78 -9.54 -16.79
C LYS A 305 9.40 -8.30 -16.16
N THR A 306 8.61 -7.46 -15.51
CA THR A 306 9.10 -6.28 -14.79
C THR A 306 9.81 -6.68 -13.50
N THR A 307 9.38 -7.77 -12.84
CA THR A 307 10.07 -8.29 -11.65
C THR A 307 11.49 -8.73 -11.99
N LYS A 308 11.71 -9.41 -13.12
CA LYS A 308 13.07 -9.76 -13.58
C LYS A 308 13.97 -8.54 -13.83
N ILE A 309 13.39 -7.39 -14.15
CA ILE A 309 14.14 -6.13 -14.33
C ILE A 309 14.58 -5.61 -12.97
N VAL A 310 13.68 -5.61 -12.00
CA VAL A 310 13.97 -5.20 -10.61
C VAL A 310 14.94 -6.18 -9.95
N GLU A 311 14.78 -7.50 -10.13
CA GLU A 311 15.71 -8.52 -9.60
C GLU A 311 17.13 -8.31 -10.14
N LYS A 312 17.29 -7.96 -11.41
CA LYS A 312 18.59 -7.64 -11.98
C LYS A 312 19.18 -6.36 -11.36
N ALA A 313 18.37 -5.31 -11.19
CA ALA A 313 18.80 -4.10 -10.50
C ALA A 313 19.22 -4.40 -9.05
N ALA A 314 18.44 -5.22 -8.35
CA ALA A 314 18.70 -5.67 -6.99
C ALA A 314 19.99 -6.49 -6.89
N GLU A 315 20.27 -7.38 -7.84
CA GLU A 315 21.51 -8.15 -7.88
C GLU A 315 22.72 -7.23 -8.06
N ASP A 316 22.62 -6.24 -8.94
CA ASP A 316 23.69 -5.25 -9.17
C ASP A 316 23.97 -4.39 -7.92
N VAL A 317 22.93 -4.00 -7.18
CA VAL A 317 23.01 -3.07 -6.03
C VAL A 317 23.33 -3.80 -4.74
N PHE A 318 22.58 -4.85 -4.41
CA PHE A 318 22.65 -5.54 -3.13
C PHE A 318 23.51 -6.80 -3.17
N GLY A 319 23.66 -7.43 -4.33
CA GLY A 319 24.19 -8.79 -4.44
C GLY A 319 23.07 -9.82 -4.26
N LYS A 320 23.20 -10.96 -4.97
CA LYS A 320 22.16 -11.99 -5.07
C LYS A 320 21.75 -12.58 -3.71
N GLU A 321 22.68 -12.68 -2.78
CA GLU A 321 22.48 -13.22 -1.44
C GLU A 321 21.58 -12.35 -0.54
N ASN A 322 21.40 -11.07 -0.91
CA ASN A 322 20.61 -10.09 -0.16
C ASN A 322 19.20 -9.88 -0.75
N ILE A 323 18.86 -10.62 -1.81
CA ILE A 323 17.51 -10.66 -2.38
C ILE A 323 16.72 -11.74 -1.65
N VAL A 324 15.62 -11.35 -1.02
CA VAL A 324 14.75 -12.26 -0.27
C VAL A 324 13.37 -12.36 -0.92
N ASN A 325 12.83 -13.58 -0.96
CA ASN A 325 11.43 -13.78 -1.31
C ASN A 325 10.58 -13.26 -0.15
N TYR A 326 9.73 -12.29 -0.43
CA TYR A 326 8.88 -11.65 0.56
C TYR A 326 7.49 -11.43 -0.01
N VAL A 327 6.48 -11.73 0.79
CA VAL A 327 5.07 -11.39 0.55
C VAL A 327 4.43 -11.07 1.90
N CYS A 328 3.40 -10.24 1.93
CA CYS A 328 2.68 -9.94 3.16
C CYS A 328 1.17 -9.77 2.91
N MET A 329 0.38 -9.82 3.98
CA MET A 329 -1.07 -9.62 3.94
C MET A 329 -1.47 -8.15 4.09
N ALA A 330 -0.52 -7.23 4.26
CA ALA A 330 -0.81 -5.80 4.20
C ALA A 330 -1.34 -5.46 2.80
N GLY A 331 -2.19 -4.43 2.72
CA GLY A 331 -2.66 -3.90 1.45
C GLY A 331 -1.79 -2.72 1.03
N GLU A 332 -1.79 -2.42 -0.26
CA GLU A 332 -1.11 -1.27 -0.87
C GLU A 332 -1.88 -0.90 -2.13
N ASP A 333 -2.24 0.37 -2.28
CA ASP A 333 -3.08 0.83 -3.39
C ASP A 333 -2.31 0.96 -4.72
N PHE A 334 -0.98 0.80 -4.74
CA PHE A 334 -0.19 0.61 -5.95
C PHE A 334 -0.72 -0.55 -6.83
N ALA A 335 -1.48 -1.48 -6.24
CA ALA A 335 -2.22 -2.52 -6.96
C ALA A 335 -3.12 -1.95 -8.07
N GLU A 336 -3.67 -0.75 -7.91
CA GLU A 336 -4.51 -0.09 -8.91
C GLU A 336 -3.71 0.31 -10.17
N PHE A 337 -2.40 0.57 -10.06
CA PHE A 337 -1.55 0.75 -11.24
C PHE A 337 -1.19 -0.58 -11.89
N THR A 338 -0.88 -1.61 -11.10
CA THR A 338 -0.46 -2.92 -11.64
C THR A 338 -1.61 -3.71 -12.25
N ALA A 339 -2.86 -3.37 -11.90
CA ALA A 339 -4.06 -3.86 -12.57
C ALA A 339 -4.14 -3.38 -14.03
N GLU A 340 -3.62 -2.18 -14.34
CA GLU A 340 -3.73 -1.55 -15.65
C GLU A 340 -2.49 -1.74 -16.53
N VAL A 341 -1.29 -1.73 -15.94
CA VAL A 341 -0.01 -1.84 -16.66
C VAL A 341 0.96 -2.80 -15.97
N PRO A 342 1.86 -3.47 -16.69
CA PRO A 342 2.89 -4.32 -16.07
C PRO A 342 3.72 -3.52 -15.06
N GLY A 343 3.79 -4.00 -13.81
CA GLY A 343 4.56 -3.31 -12.79
C GLY A 343 5.15 -4.21 -11.73
N THR A 344 6.08 -3.62 -10.97
CA THR A 344 6.71 -4.28 -9.83
C THR A 344 6.85 -3.32 -8.66
N PHE A 345 6.24 -3.71 -7.55
CA PHE A 345 6.44 -3.15 -6.23
C PHE A 345 7.39 -4.03 -5.43
N TYR A 346 8.26 -3.43 -4.63
CA TYR A 346 9.23 -4.18 -3.84
C TYR A 346 9.65 -3.42 -2.60
N PHE A 347 10.18 -4.17 -1.64
CA PHE A 347 10.60 -3.63 -0.36
C PHE A 347 12.11 -3.45 -0.30
N ILE A 348 12.55 -2.30 0.22
CA ILE A 348 13.93 -2.13 0.69
C ILE A 348 13.90 -2.25 2.21
N GLY A 349 14.71 -3.17 2.74
CA GLY A 349 14.84 -3.34 4.18
C GLY A 349 15.34 -2.07 4.83
N ALA A 350 14.60 -1.60 5.83
CA ALA A 350 14.89 -0.39 6.58
C ALA A 350 15.03 -0.65 8.10
N GLY A 351 14.85 -1.90 8.52
CA GLY A 351 14.96 -2.31 9.92
C GLY A 351 16.41 -2.37 10.39
N ASN A 352 16.72 -1.75 11.51
CA ASN A 352 18.06 -1.76 12.10
C ASN A 352 18.00 -1.72 13.63
N GLU A 353 18.37 -2.83 14.29
CA GLU A 353 18.39 -2.93 15.75
C GLU A 353 19.40 -1.97 16.40
N GLU A 354 20.58 -1.78 15.80
CA GLU A 354 21.63 -0.91 16.35
C GLU A 354 21.22 0.57 16.34
N LYS A 355 20.35 0.95 15.40
CA LYS A 355 19.80 2.31 15.27
C LYS A 355 18.39 2.46 15.88
N ASN A 356 17.90 1.45 16.62
CA ASN A 356 16.54 1.40 17.17
C ASN A 356 15.41 1.58 16.11
N CYS A 357 15.69 1.27 14.86
CA CYS A 357 14.73 1.29 13.75
C CYS A 357 14.01 -0.06 13.68
N THR A 358 13.32 -0.45 14.76
CA THR A 358 12.69 -1.77 14.93
C THR A 358 11.19 -1.70 15.18
N TYR A 359 10.67 -0.50 15.44
CA TYR A 359 9.24 -0.31 15.62
C TYR A 359 8.50 -0.56 14.30
N PRO A 360 7.32 -1.20 14.35
CA PRO A 360 6.56 -1.46 13.14
C PRO A 360 6.03 -0.15 12.56
N HIS A 361 5.69 -0.20 11.27
CA HIS A 361 4.90 0.84 10.62
C HIS A 361 3.66 1.20 11.45
N HIS A 362 3.27 2.47 11.40
CA HIS A 362 2.13 3.10 12.09
C HIS A 362 2.31 3.22 13.62
N HIS A 363 3.50 2.92 14.14
CA HIS A 363 3.82 3.09 15.55
C HIS A 363 4.31 4.52 15.85
N PRO A 364 3.96 5.15 16.99
CA PRO A 364 4.45 6.48 17.39
C PRO A 364 5.99 6.63 17.43
N LYS A 365 6.70 5.51 17.56
CA LYS A 365 8.18 5.44 17.62
C LYS A 365 8.81 4.91 16.34
N PHE A 366 8.03 4.78 15.27
CA PHE A 366 8.53 4.33 13.99
C PHE A 366 9.64 5.24 13.49
N ASP A 367 10.74 4.64 13.04
CA ASP A 367 11.79 5.31 12.28
C ASP A 367 12.47 4.26 11.39
N ILE A 368 13.26 4.75 10.44
CA ILE A 368 13.96 3.95 9.43
C ILE A 368 15.46 4.22 9.48
N ASP A 369 16.25 3.23 9.05
CA ASP A 369 17.68 3.45 8.80
C ASP A 369 17.90 4.32 7.55
N GLU A 370 18.20 5.61 7.74
CA GLU A 370 18.43 6.55 6.62
C GLU A 370 19.59 6.15 5.69
N ASP A 371 20.52 5.30 6.13
CA ASP A 371 21.63 4.82 5.28
C ASP A 371 21.12 3.98 4.09
N VAL A 372 19.88 3.48 4.17
CA VAL A 372 19.29 2.65 3.11
C VAL A 372 18.68 3.46 1.98
N LEU A 373 18.45 4.77 2.17
CA LEU A 373 17.80 5.63 1.18
C LEU A 373 18.57 5.66 -0.15
N LYS A 374 19.91 5.68 -0.09
CA LYS A 374 20.75 5.64 -1.31
C LYS A 374 20.55 4.38 -2.14
N TYR A 375 20.21 3.26 -1.50
CA TYR A 375 19.89 2.03 -2.24
C TYR A 375 18.59 2.20 -3.02
N GLY A 376 17.57 2.86 -2.47
CA GLY A 376 16.33 3.11 -3.20
C GLY A 376 16.50 4.08 -4.37
N VAL A 377 17.33 5.11 -4.21
CA VAL A 377 17.72 5.98 -5.35
C VAL A 377 18.38 5.15 -6.44
N GLU A 378 19.42 4.38 -6.11
CA GLU A 378 20.15 3.54 -7.09
C GLU A 378 19.22 2.51 -7.75
N MET A 379 18.30 1.92 -6.99
CA MET A 379 17.30 0.98 -7.52
C MET A 379 16.35 1.63 -8.52
N HIS A 380 15.89 2.87 -8.30
CA HIS A 380 15.13 3.62 -9.30
C HIS A 380 15.95 3.81 -10.59
N LEU A 381 17.21 4.27 -10.48
CA LEU A 381 18.08 4.50 -11.64
C LEU A 381 18.28 3.21 -12.45
N LYS A 382 18.66 2.12 -11.77
CA LYS A 382 18.93 0.83 -12.40
C LYS A 382 17.68 0.24 -13.04
N SER A 383 16.53 0.33 -12.39
CA SER A 383 15.27 -0.17 -12.93
C SER A 383 14.87 0.57 -14.21
N VAL A 384 15.02 1.90 -14.22
CA VAL A 384 14.79 2.74 -15.41
C VAL A 384 15.72 2.33 -16.55
N PHE A 385 17.03 2.30 -16.32
CA PHE A 385 17.99 1.99 -17.39
C PHE A 385 17.84 0.55 -17.89
N ASN A 386 17.60 -0.42 -17.01
CA ASN A 386 17.36 -1.81 -17.40
C ASN A 386 16.04 -2.00 -18.16
N PHE A 387 15.07 -1.08 -18.03
CA PHE A 387 13.81 -1.11 -18.77
C PHE A 387 13.90 -0.39 -20.12
N LEU A 388 14.43 0.84 -20.14
CA LEU A 388 14.43 1.71 -21.32
C LEU A 388 15.58 1.41 -22.30
N ASN A 389 16.76 1.02 -21.82
CA ASN A 389 17.95 0.85 -22.67
C ASN A 389 18.13 -0.61 -23.15
N LYS A 390 17.02 -1.34 -23.32
CA LYS A 390 16.99 -2.71 -23.84
C LYS A 390 16.88 -2.78 -25.35
#